data_AF-A0A7W8D740-F1
#
_entry.id   AF-A0A7W8D740-F1
#
_cell.length_a   1.000
_cell.length_b   1.000
_cell.length_c   1.000
_cell.angle_alpha   90.00
_cell.angle_beta   90.00
_cell.angle_gamma   90.00
#
_symmetry.space_group_name_H-M   'P 1'
#
loop_
_entity.id
_entity.type
_entity.pdbx_description
1 polymer ?
#
loop_
_entity_poly.entity_id
_entity_poly.type
_entity_poly.pdbx_seq_one_letter_code
_entity_poly.pdbx_strand_id
1 'polypeptide(L)'
;MPAPAKTPQDSRIARRFPSWKRGGAEVLLAKEDTTTTNEVRMARVCQVTGKAVQSGNNVSHANNRTRRRWLPNLHERRFWVASENRWVKLRVSSHALRTIDKNGIDAVLAELRARGEKV
;
A
#
# COMPACT_ATOMS: atom_id res chain seq x y z
N MET A 1 45.37 33.73 34.57
CA MET A 1 44.27 33.37 33.65
C MET A 1 43.11 32.78 34.44
N PRO A 2 42.04 33.56 34.63
CA PRO A 2 40.68 33.03 34.74
C PRO A 2 39.74 33.70 33.72
N ALA A 3 38.92 32.91 33.03
CA ALA A 3 37.78 33.41 32.26
C ALA A 3 36.57 33.59 33.20
N PRO A 4 35.77 34.64 33.01
CA PRO A 4 34.33 34.43 33.09
C PRO A 4 33.49 35.12 32.00
N ALA A 5 32.64 34.29 31.40
CA ALA A 5 31.35 34.49 30.74
C ALA A 5 30.72 35.89 30.62
N LYS A 6 30.09 36.14 29.46
CA LYS A 6 28.63 36.35 29.29
C LYS A 6 28.29 36.54 27.81
N THR A 7 27.57 35.58 27.21
CA THR A 7 26.86 35.79 25.93
C THR A 7 25.57 36.58 26.19
N PRO A 8 25.21 37.57 25.34
CA PRO A 8 23.96 38.30 25.47
C PRO A 8 22.74 37.42 25.19
N GLN A 9 21.71 37.64 26.00
CA GLN A 9 20.40 37.00 25.95
C GLN A 9 19.71 37.33 24.61
N ASP A 10 19.38 36.29 23.84
CA ASP A 10 18.63 36.40 22.59
C ASP A 10 17.16 36.75 22.87
N SER A 11 16.87 38.05 22.91
CA SER A 11 15.52 38.57 22.90
C SER A 11 14.98 38.59 21.47
N ARG A 12 14.18 37.59 21.08
CA ARG A 12 13.02 37.70 20.15
C ARG A 12 12.64 36.34 19.56
N ILE A 13 11.77 35.59 20.24
CA ILE A 13 10.82 34.70 19.55
C ILE A 13 9.46 34.82 20.23
N ALA A 14 8.66 35.78 19.74
CA ALA A 14 7.23 35.82 19.99
C ALA A 14 6.54 36.06 18.65
N ARG A 15 6.31 34.98 17.88
CA ARG A 15 5.35 35.01 16.76
C ARG A 15 4.07 34.34 17.20
N ARG A 16 3.11 35.23 17.48
CA ARG A 16 1.69 35.05 17.75
C ARG A 16 1.01 34.37 16.56
N PHE A 17 0.44 33.18 16.78
CA PHE A 17 -0.67 32.62 16.00
C PHE A 17 -1.82 32.43 17.01
N PRO A 18 -3.09 32.81 16.74
CA PRO A 18 -3.89 32.24 15.65
C PRO A 18 -5.04 33.13 15.09
N SER A 19 -5.63 32.72 13.96
CA SER A 19 -7.09 32.60 13.74
C SER A 19 -7.45 32.83 12.28
N TRP A 20 -7.75 31.75 11.55
CA TRP A 20 -8.58 31.85 10.35
C TRP A 20 -9.94 31.24 10.66
N LYS A 21 -10.93 32.12 10.83
CA LYS A 21 -12.35 31.80 10.89
C LYS A 21 -12.86 31.46 9.49
N ARG A 22 -13.49 30.30 9.42
CA ARG A 22 -14.78 29.97 8.75
C ARG A 22 -15.34 30.95 7.71
N GLY A 23 -15.63 30.39 6.54
CA GLY A 23 -16.72 30.71 5.61
C GLY A 23 -16.47 29.93 4.31
N GLY A 24 -17.34 29.08 3.77
CA GLY A 24 -18.76 28.82 3.98
C GLY A 24 -19.41 28.68 2.59
N ALA A 25 -20.21 27.63 2.41
CA ALA A 25 -21.22 27.44 1.35
C ALA A 25 -20.70 27.20 -0.10
N GLU A 26 -20.87 25.99 -0.65
CA GLU A 26 -21.98 25.55 -1.54
C GLU A 26 -21.64 25.89 -3.01
N VAL A 27 -21.70 25.02 -4.03
CA VAL A 27 -22.88 24.29 -4.56
C VAL A 27 -22.39 23.28 -5.63
N LEU A 28 -23.04 22.12 -5.65
CA LEU A 28 -23.41 21.21 -6.75
C LEU A 28 -22.75 21.40 -8.14
N LEU A 29 -22.28 20.30 -8.76
CA LEU A 29 -23.10 19.50 -9.68
C LEU A 29 -22.36 18.21 -10.07
N ALA A 30 -23.13 17.12 -10.12
CA ALA A 30 -22.71 15.77 -10.44
C ALA A 30 -22.26 15.57 -11.90
N LYS A 31 -21.62 14.41 -12.11
CA LYS A 31 -21.11 13.81 -13.36
C LYS A 31 -19.69 14.32 -13.68
N GLU A 32 -18.61 13.54 -13.75
CA GLU A 32 -18.42 12.13 -14.12
C GLU A 32 -17.05 11.68 -13.60
N ASP A 33 -16.98 10.69 -12.70
CA ASP A 33 -15.72 9.97 -12.48
C ASP A 33 -15.84 8.62 -13.21
N THR A 34 -15.84 8.69 -14.54
CA THR A 34 -15.42 7.54 -15.33
C THR A 34 -14.00 7.18 -14.86
N THR A 35 -13.82 5.93 -14.42
CA THR A 35 -12.50 5.32 -14.14
C THR A 35 -11.84 5.67 -12.79
N THR A 36 -12.43 5.30 -11.65
CA THR A 36 -11.65 5.17 -10.40
C THR A 36 -12.01 3.90 -9.64
N THR A 37 -11.28 2.80 -9.90
CA THR A 37 -10.72 1.94 -8.82
C THR A 37 -9.57 1.07 -9.38
N ASN A 38 -8.59 1.67 -10.05
CA ASN A 38 -7.23 1.13 -9.98
C ASN A 38 -6.52 1.87 -8.84
N GLU A 39 -7.14 1.88 -7.65
CA GLU A 39 -6.36 1.99 -6.43
C GLU A 39 -5.56 0.71 -6.36
N VAL A 40 -4.43 0.71 -7.05
CA VAL A 40 -3.32 -0.15 -6.70
C VAL A 40 -3.07 0.16 -5.23
N ARG A 41 -3.67 -0.62 -4.34
CA ARG A 41 -3.25 -0.70 -2.95
C ARG A 41 -1.73 -0.81 -3.04
N MET A 42 -1.03 0.26 -2.68
CA MET A 42 0.43 0.32 -2.59
C MET A 42 0.97 -0.78 -1.65
N ALA A 43 0.07 -1.38 -0.86
CA ALA A 43 0.31 -2.59 -0.12
C ALA A 43 0.80 -3.72 -1.04
N ARG A 44 1.98 -4.26 -0.73
CA ARG A 44 2.58 -5.44 -1.39
C ARG A 44 1.80 -6.71 -1.04
N VAL A 45 0.60 -6.84 -1.61
CA VAL A 45 -0.34 -7.93 -1.37
C VAL A 45 -0.66 -8.62 -2.69
N CYS A 46 -0.68 -9.95 -2.68
CA CYS A 46 -1.12 -10.73 -3.83
C CYS A 46 -2.65 -10.71 -3.93
N GLN A 47 -3.20 -10.40 -5.10
CA GLN A 47 -4.65 -10.32 -5.34
C GLN A 47 -5.35 -11.67 -5.09
N VAL A 48 -4.81 -12.74 -5.67
CA VAL A 48 -5.42 -14.09 -5.57
C VAL A 48 -5.39 -14.63 -4.14
N THR A 49 -4.22 -14.59 -3.49
CA THR A 49 -3.97 -15.31 -2.22
C THR A 49 -3.91 -14.42 -0.99
N GLY A 50 -3.98 -13.09 -1.13
CA GLY A 50 -3.91 -12.15 -0.01
C GLY A 50 -2.57 -12.10 0.72
N LYS A 51 -1.51 -12.75 0.20
CA LYS A 51 -0.21 -12.81 0.88
C LYS A 51 0.39 -11.42 1.08
N ALA A 52 0.57 -11.03 2.33
CA ALA A 52 1.10 -9.74 2.74
C ALA A 52 2.54 -9.85 3.28
N VAL A 53 3.17 -8.69 3.53
CA VAL A 53 4.50 -8.60 4.12
C VAL A 53 4.47 -9.15 5.55
N GLN A 54 5.38 -10.08 5.85
CA GLN A 54 5.57 -10.60 7.19
C GLN A 54 6.69 -9.83 7.88
N SER A 55 6.52 -9.46 9.14
CA SER A 55 7.55 -8.81 9.95
C SER A 55 8.11 -9.79 10.98
N GLY A 56 9.40 -9.67 11.31
CA GLY A 56 10.03 -10.44 12.38
C GLY A 56 11.49 -10.11 12.55
N ASN A 57 12.27 -11.03 13.11
CA ASN A 57 13.64 -10.79 13.50
C ASN A 57 14.60 -11.73 12.78
N ASN A 58 15.79 -11.24 12.43
CA ASN A 58 16.95 -12.07 12.19
C ASN A 58 17.54 -12.43 13.56
N VAL A 59 17.79 -13.72 13.80
CA VAL A 59 18.33 -14.23 15.06
C VAL A 59 19.70 -14.82 14.76
N SER A 60 20.76 -14.26 15.35
CA SER A 60 22.10 -14.82 15.22
C SER A 60 22.29 -16.05 16.12
N HIS A 61 23.39 -16.77 15.96
CA HIS A 61 23.75 -17.89 16.83
C HIS A 61 23.89 -17.46 18.31
N ALA A 62 24.29 -16.20 18.54
CA ALA A 62 24.33 -15.57 19.87
C ALA A 62 22.99 -14.96 20.32
N ASN A 63 21.89 -15.26 19.60
CA ASN A 63 20.53 -14.76 19.86
C ASN A 63 20.38 -13.23 19.84
N ASN A 64 21.26 -12.52 19.12
CA ASN A 64 21.07 -11.10 18.85
C ASN A 64 19.94 -10.94 17.81
N ARG A 65 18.96 -10.06 18.09
CA ARG A 65 17.72 -9.93 17.33
C ARG A 65 17.68 -8.61 16.57
N THR A 66 17.79 -8.68 15.23
CA THR A 66 17.67 -7.51 14.35
C THR A 66 16.34 -7.53 13.60
N ARG A 67 15.60 -6.42 13.55
CA ARG A 67 14.31 -6.35 12.84
C ARG A 67 14.49 -6.55 11.32
N ARG A 68 13.66 -7.40 10.71
CA ARG A 68 13.56 -7.59 9.24
C ARG A 68 12.11 -7.70 8.77
N ARG A 69 11.93 -7.52 7.46
CA ARG A 69 10.66 -7.71 6.74
C ARG A 69 10.85 -8.80 5.69
N TRP A 70 9.97 -9.80 5.64
CA TRP A 70 9.88 -10.77 4.55
C TRP A 70 8.85 -10.29 3.55
N LEU A 71 9.33 -9.97 2.36
CA LEU A 71 8.50 -9.52 1.25
C LEU A 71 7.97 -10.73 0.48
N PRO A 72 6.69 -10.74 0.08
CA PRO A 72 6.19 -11.75 -0.84
C PRO A 72 6.88 -11.63 -2.20
N ASN A 73 7.05 -12.77 -2.89
CA ASN A 73 7.57 -12.81 -4.25
C ASN A 73 6.47 -12.41 -5.26
N LEU A 74 6.19 -11.11 -5.37
CA LEU A 74 5.14 -10.57 -6.25
C LEU A 74 5.67 -10.35 -7.67
N HIS A 75 4.95 -10.88 -8.65
CA HIS A 75 5.20 -10.70 -10.08
C HIS A 75 3.95 -10.15 -10.77
N GLU A 76 4.15 -9.32 -11.78
CA GLU A 76 3.07 -8.83 -12.62
C GLU A 76 3.00 -9.71 -13.86
N ARG A 77 1.91 -10.47 -14.02
CA ARG A 77 1.72 -11.37 -15.17
C ARG A 77 0.36 -11.17 -15.81
N ARG A 78 0.32 -11.49 -17.10
CA ARG A 78 -0.89 -11.45 -17.92
C ARG A 78 -1.44 -12.86 -18.07
N PHE A 79 -2.75 -13.00 -17.88
CA PHE A 79 -3.48 -14.24 -18.11
C PHE A 79 -4.49 -14.04 -19.23
N TRP A 80 -4.64 -15.06 -20.07
CA TRP A 80 -5.71 -15.12 -21.05
C TRP A 80 -6.96 -15.70 -20.39
N VAL A 81 -8.08 -14.99 -20.52
CA VAL A 81 -9.38 -15.46 -20.02
C VAL A 81 -10.21 -15.88 -21.21
N ALA A 82 -10.53 -17.17 -21.30
CA ALA A 82 -11.29 -17.71 -22.42
C ALA A 82 -12.73 -17.18 -22.43
N SER A 83 -13.36 -16.99 -21.27
CA SER A 83 -14.76 -16.55 -21.16
C SER A 83 -15.03 -15.12 -21.64
N GLU A 84 -14.01 -14.24 -21.60
CA GLU A 84 -14.14 -12.82 -21.98
C GLU A 84 -13.28 -12.44 -23.17
N ASN A 85 -12.54 -13.40 -23.75
CA ASN A 85 -11.57 -13.21 -24.82
C ASN A 85 -10.61 -12.02 -24.56
N ARG A 86 -10.23 -11.81 -23.30
CA ARG A 86 -9.39 -10.67 -22.89
C ARG A 86 -8.16 -11.09 -22.10
N TRP A 87 -7.14 -10.25 -22.17
CA TRP A 87 -5.98 -10.33 -21.30
C TRP A 87 -6.24 -9.60 -20.00
N VAL A 88 -6.06 -10.29 -18.87
CA VAL A 88 -6.14 -9.71 -17.53
C VAL A 88 -4.72 -9.60 -16.95
N LYS A 89 -4.38 -8.44 -16.41
CA LYS A 89 -3.11 -8.21 -15.68
C LYS A 89 -3.35 -8.40 -14.19
N LEU A 90 -2.65 -9.36 -13.58
CA LEU A 90 -2.73 -9.61 -12.14
C LEU A 90 -1.36 -9.47 -11.47
N ARG A 91 -1.37 -8.99 -10.23
CA ARG A 91 -0.22 -9.02 -9.31
C ARG A 91 -0.28 -10.30 -8.50
N VAL A 92 0.55 -11.26 -8.87
CA VAL A 92 0.49 -12.64 -8.38
C VAL A 92 1.78 -13.06 -7.69
N SER A 93 1.64 -13.84 -6.63
CA SER A 93 2.78 -14.51 -6.00
C SER A 93 3.07 -15.86 -6.66
N SER A 94 4.27 -16.43 -6.47
CA SER A 94 4.60 -17.76 -7.00
C SER A 94 3.64 -18.86 -6.50
N HIS A 95 3.08 -18.70 -5.30
CA HIS A 95 2.06 -19.62 -4.79
C HIS A 95 0.72 -19.47 -5.50
N ALA A 96 0.36 -18.22 -5.84
CA ALA A 96 -0.85 -17.96 -6.59
C ALA A 96 -0.78 -18.54 -8.00
N LEU A 97 0.39 -18.52 -8.66
CA LEU A 97 0.59 -19.21 -9.94
C LEU A 97 0.21 -20.69 -9.83
N ARG A 98 0.75 -21.40 -8.82
CA ARG A 98 0.40 -22.81 -8.56
C ARG A 98 -1.08 -23.04 -8.25
N THR A 99 -1.79 -22.02 -7.76
CA THR A 99 -3.22 -22.11 -7.47
C THR A 99 -4.03 -21.94 -8.76
N ILE A 100 -3.65 -20.99 -9.60
CA ILE A 100 -4.24 -20.75 -10.93
C ILE A 100 -4.04 -21.98 -11.82
N ASP A 101 -2.85 -22.59 -11.81
CA ASP A 101 -2.56 -23.78 -12.61
C ASP A 101 -3.41 -24.99 -12.21
N LYS A 102 -3.83 -25.08 -10.93
CA LYS A 102 -4.65 -26.19 -10.40
C LYS A 102 -6.15 -25.97 -10.58
N ASN A 103 -6.64 -24.77 -10.27
CA ASN A 103 -8.07 -24.47 -10.25
C ASN A 103 -8.57 -23.89 -11.58
N GLY A 104 -7.67 -23.41 -12.44
CA GLY A 104 -8.00 -22.65 -13.62
C GLY A 104 -8.19 -21.15 -13.32
N ILE A 105 -8.09 -20.32 -14.37
CA ILE A 105 -8.23 -18.86 -14.26
C ILE A 105 -9.66 -18.45 -13.92
N ASP A 106 -10.66 -19.16 -14.45
CA ASP A 106 -12.07 -18.78 -14.34
C ASP A 106 -12.61 -18.93 -12.90
N ALA A 107 -12.22 -20.02 -12.22
CA ALA A 107 -12.57 -20.24 -10.81
C ALA A 107 -11.97 -19.16 -9.91
N VAL A 108 -10.70 -18.82 -10.15
CA VAL A 108 -10.01 -17.76 -9.39
C VAL A 108 -10.66 -16.40 -9.63
N LEU A 109 -11.11 -16.10 -10.84
CA LEU A 109 -11.83 -14.86 -11.14
C LEU A 109 -13.20 -14.81 -10.47
N ALA A 110 -13.93 -15.94 -10.39
CA ALA A 110 -15.17 -16.02 -9.64
C ALA A 110 -14.96 -15.74 -8.15
N GLU A 111 -13.91 -16.32 -7.55
CA GLU A 111 -13.53 -16.04 -6.16
C GLU A 111 -13.13 -14.58 -5.94
N LEU A 112 -12.39 -13.98 -6.88
CA LEU A 112 -11.98 -12.57 -6.81
C LEU A 112 -13.19 -11.63 -6.89
N ARG A 113 -14.16 -11.93 -7.76
CA ARG A 113 -15.43 -11.19 -7.85
C ARG A 113 -16.26 -11.31 -6.58
N ALA A 114 -16.33 -12.51 -6.00
CA ALA A 114 -17.02 -12.73 -4.73
C ALA A 114 -16.37 -11.94 -3.58
N ARG A 115 -15.04 -11.76 -3.63
CA ARG A 115 -14.27 -10.95 -2.68
C ARG A 115 -14.40 -9.43 -2.92
N GLY A 116 -15.02 -9.02 -4.04
CA GLY A 116 -15.18 -7.62 -4.43
C GLY A 116 -13.91 -6.98 -4.99
N GLU A 117 -12.89 -7.77 -5.35
CA GLU A 117 -11.72 -7.26 -6.05
C GLU A 117 -12.07 -7.01 -7.51
N LYS A 118 -11.95 -5.76 -7.97
CA LYS A 118 -12.20 -5.40 -9.38
C LYS A 118 -11.02 -5.86 -10.25
N VAL A 119 -11.31 -6.64 -11.27
CA VAL A 119 -10.37 -7.24 -12.24
C VAL A 119 -10.57 -6.67 -13.64
#